data_AF-A0A7S2S1S2-F1
#
_entry.id   AF-A0A7S2S1S2-F1
#
_cell.length_a   1.000
_cell.length_b   1.000
_cell.length_c   1.000
_cell.angle_alpha   90.00
_cell.angle_beta   90.00
_cell.angle_gamma   90.00
#
_symmetry.space_group_name_H-M   'P 1'
#
loop_
_entity.id
_entity.type
_entity.pdbx_description
1 polymer ?
#
loop_
_entity_poly.entity_id
_entity_poly.type
_entity_poly.pdbx_seq_one_letter_code
_entity_poly.pdbx_strand_id
1 'polypeptide(L)'
;HQTGFVANGCFAEYTVAEAAYVGRIPKEVSFSQAAPILCAGVTTYKALKETEAKAGQWVAVMGACGGLGHVGCQYAKAMGLRVVAVDFGEEKRDYALNTLKCDAFVDVKGKSNDEVVAGVKAAAD
;
A
#
# COMPACT_ATOMS: atom_id res chain seq x y z
N HIS A 1 2.04 21.93 -3.64
CA HIS A 1 0.63 22.32 -3.39
C HIS A 1 -0.03 21.35 -2.42
N GLN A 2 -0.63 21.80 -1.31
CA GLN A 2 -1.47 20.98 -0.41
C GLN A 2 -2.95 21.30 -0.65
N THR A 3 -3.51 20.76 -1.74
CA THR A 3 -4.93 20.90 -2.10
C THR A 3 -5.81 20.30 -1.00
N GLY A 4 -6.86 21.04 -0.61
CA GLY A 4 -7.77 20.69 0.49
C GLY A 4 -7.34 21.16 1.87
N PHE A 5 -6.10 21.63 2.05
CA PHE A 5 -5.62 22.19 3.32
C PHE A 5 -5.43 23.71 3.25
N VAL A 6 -4.67 24.18 2.25
CA VAL A 6 -4.37 25.61 2.03
C VAL A 6 -4.88 26.12 0.68
N ALA A 7 -5.48 25.26 -0.12
CA ALA A 7 -6.07 25.56 -1.42
C ALA A 7 -7.33 24.71 -1.63
N ASN A 8 -8.16 25.05 -2.62
CA ASN A 8 -9.35 24.26 -2.94
C ASN A 8 -9.02 22.79 -3.24
N GLY A 9 -9.87 21.88 -2.79
CA GLY A 9 -9.71 20.44 -2.97
C GLY A 9 -10.23 19.93 -4.32
N CYS A 10 -10.44 18.62 -4.41
CA CYS A 10 -10.86 17.94 -5.64
C CYS A 10 -12.29 17.39 -5.58
N PHE A 11 -13.06 17.66 -4.52
CA PHE A 11 -14.50 17.37 -4.46
C PHE A 11 -15.30 18.47 -5.17
N ALA A 12 -15.04 18.62 -6.47
CA ALA A 12 -15.65 19.59 -7.36
C ALA A 12 -15.59 19.04 -8.80
N GLU A 13 -16.44 19.57 -9.70
CA GLU A 13 -16.39 19.20 -11.13
C GLU A 13 -15.08 19.65 -11.80
N TYR A 14 -14.48 20.74 -11.30
CA TYR A 14 -13.22 21.30 -11.80
C TYR A 14 -12.30 21.70 -10.64
N THR A 15 -11.00 21.55 -10.84
CA THR A 15 -9.98 22.02 -9.90
C THR A 15 -8.77 22.57 -10.64
N VAL A 16 -8.06 23.52 -10.01
CA VAL A 16 -6.82 24.07 -10.55
C VAL A 16 -5.66 23.27 -10.00
N ALA A 17 -4.87 22.68 -10.89
CA ALA A 17 -3.68 21.93 -10.52
C ALA A 17 -2.46 22.46 -11.28
N GLU A 18 -1.32 22.44 -10.60
CA GLU A 18 -0.04 22.77 -11.21
C GLU A 18 0.41 21.62 -12.11
N ALA A 19 0.80 21.94 -13.35
CA ALA A 19 1.08 20.95 -14.39
C ALA A 19 2.13 19.90 -13.99
N ALA A 20 3.11 20.27 -13.15
CA ALA A 20 4.13 19.38 -12.63
C ALA A 20 3.58 18.24 -11.74
N TYR A 21 2.37 18.40 -11.19
CA TYR A 21 1.71 17.44 -10.30
C TYR A 21 0.54 16.70 -10.96
N VAL A 22 0.36 16.86 -12.28
CA VAL A 22 -0.68 16.17 -13.05
C VAL A 22 -0.07 15.02 -13.85
N GLY A 23 -0.61 13.82 -13.67
CA GLY A 23 -0.22 12.63 -14.43
C GLY A 23 -1.14 12.39 -15.64
N ARG A 24 -0.59 11.81 -16.71
CA ARG A 24 -1.40 11.28 -17.82
C ARG A 24 -1.96 9.92 -17.42
N ILE A 25 -3.28 9.79 -17.46
CA ILE A 25 -3.95 8.52 -17.18
C ILE A 25 -3.98 7.68 -18.48
N PRO A 26 -3.48 6.43 -18.46
CA PRO A 26 -3.56 5.53 -19.61
C PRO A 26 -5.02 5.27 -20.01
N LYS A 27 -5.29 5.04 -21.31
CA LYS A 27 -6.67 4.90 -21.82
C LYS A 27 -7.40 3.67 -21.27
N GLU A 28 -6.63 2.70 -20.81
CA GLU A 28 -7.07 1.39 -20.35
C GLU A 28 -7.45 1.43 -18.86
N VAL A 29 -7.13 2.51 -18.15
CA VAL A 29 -7.37 2.68 -16.72
C VAL A 29 -8.53 3.64 -16.52
N SER A 30 -9.56 3.20 -15.79
CA SER A 30 -10.69 4.08 -15.47
C SER A 30 -10.26 5.19 -14.49
N PHE A 31 -11.00 6.30 -14.49
CA PHE A 31 -10.75 7.38 -13.52
C PHE A 31 -10.88 6.91 -12.07
N SER A 32 -11.81 6.00 -11.77
CA SER A 32 -11.98 5.45 -10.42
C SER A 32 -10.80 4.60 -9.97
N GLN A 33 -10.16 3.86 -10.89
CA GLN A 33 -8.94 3.10 -10.61
C GLN A 33 -7.72 4.01 -10.46
N ALA A 34 -7.64 5.08 -11.25
CA ALA A 34 -6.51 6.01 -11.23
C ALA A 34 -6.53 6.97 -10.02
N ALA A 35 -7.71 7.40 -9.58
CA ALA A 35 -7.89 8.38 -8.50
C ALA A 35 -7.09 8.08 -7.22
N PRO A 36 -7.07 6.86 -6.66
CA PRO A 36 -6.32 6.58 -5.43
C PRO A 36 -4.79 6.56 -5.63
N ILE A 37 -4.28 6.47 -6.86
CA ILE A 37 -2.86 6.23 -7.13
C ILE A 37 -2.00 7.44 -6.76
N LEU A 38 -2.47 8.67 -6.96
CA LEU A 38 -1.67 9.87 -6.63
C LEU A 38 -1.52 10.06 -5.12
N CYS A 39 -2.50 9.65 -4.32
CA CYS A 39 -2.44 9.74 -2.87
C CYS A 39 -1.80 8.48 -2.28
N ALA A 40 -2.50 7.34 -2.35
CA ALA A 40 -2.06 6.10 -1.73
C ALA A 40 -0.90 5.45 -2.49
N GLY A 41 -0.96 5.45 -3.82
CA GLY A 41 0.06 4.83 -4.67
C GLY A 41 1.42 5.52 -4.54
N VAL A 42 1.53 6.81 -4.81
CA VAL A 42 2.83 7.53 -4.74
C VAL A 42 3.42 7.45 -3.33
N THR A 43 2.58 7.58 -2.28
CA THR A 43 3.03 7.47 -0.89
C THR A 43 3.64 6.11 -0.60
N THR A 44 2.96 5.01 -0.96
CA THR A 44 3.46 3.66 -0.71
C THR A 44 4.63 3.29 -1.60
N TYR A 45 4.63 3.73 -2.86
CA TYR A 45 5.78 3.56 -3.76
C TYR A 45 7.03 4.23 -3.20
N LYS A 46 6.93 5.48 -2.75
CA LYS A 46 8.05 6.19 -2.14
C LYS A 46 8.50 5.51 -0.86
N ALA A 47 7.58 5.12 0.03
CA ALA A 47 7.92 4.39 1.25
C ALA A 47 8.72 3.11 0.96
N LEU A 48 8.32 2.32 -0.04
CA LEU A 48 9.07 1.13 -0.47
C LEU A 48 10.43 1.46 -1.08
N LYS A 49 10.58 2.60 -1.76
CA LYS A 49 11.89 3.03 -2.29
C LYS A 49 12.84 3.48 -1.18
N GLU A 50 12.33 4.13 -0.13
CA GLU A 50 13.11 4.57 1.01
C GLU A 50 13.61 3.42 1.90
N THR A 51 13.01 2.23 1.83
CA THR A 51 13.58 1.05 2.53
C THR A 51 14.85 0.55 1.87
N GLU A 52 15.13 0.99 0.63
CA GLU A 52 16.21 0.52 -0.23
C GLU A 52 16.22 -1.00 -0.51
N ALA A 53 15.14 -1.69 -0.13
CA ALA A 53 14.99 -3.13 -0.27
C ALA A 53 15.13 -3.56 -1.74
N LYS A 54 15.80 -4.69 -1.93
CA LYS A 54 16.05 -5.32 -3.22
C LYS A 54 15.17 -6.54 -3.39
N ALA A 55 14.96 -6.95 -4.64
CA ALA A 55 14.21 -8.16 -4.97
C ALA A 55 14.73 -9.37 -4.15
N GLY A 56 13.79 -10.19 -3.67
CA GLY A 56 14.05 -11.30 -2.75
C GLY A 56 14.09 -10.92 -1.27
N GLN A 57 14.30 -9.64 -0.92
CA GLN A 57 14.25 -9.18 0.47
C GLN A 57 12.81 -8.99 0.95
N TRP A 58 12.66 -8.94 2.26
CA TRP A 58 11.37 -8.85 2.94
C TRP A 58 10.96 -7.42 3.26
N VAL A 59 9.65 -7.17 3.18
CA VAL A 59 8.99 -6.00 3.75
C VAL A 59 7.75 -6.44 4.54
N ALA A 60 7.55 -5.84 5.71
CA ALA A 60 6.32 -6.00 6.47
C ALA A 60 5.42 -4.79 6.23
N VAL A 61 4.16 -5.03 5.87
CA VAL A 61 3.19 -3.98 5.58
C VAL A 61 2.10 -3.99 6.66
N MET A 62 2.09 -2.96 7.50
CA MET A 62 1.06 -2.73 8.52
C MET A 62 -0.24 -2.23 7.87
N GLY A 63 -1.38 -2.82 8.24
CA GLY A 63 -2.68 -2.50 7.64
C GLY A 63 -2.74 -2.92 6.17
N ALA A 64 -2.14 -4.07 5.86
CA ALA A 64 -1.89 -4.56 4.49
C ALA A 64 -3.15 -4.64 3.61
N CYS A 65 -4.33 -4.84 4.17
CA CYS A 65 -5.57 -4.95 3.41
C CYS A 65 -6.38 -3.64 3.39
N GLY A 66 -5.85 -2.56 3.97
CA GLY A 66 -6.46 -1.22 3.96
C GLY A 66 -6.16 -0.44 2.68
N GLY A 67 -6.67 0.79 2.60
CA GLY A 67 -6.60 1.63 1.38
C GLY A 67 -5.20 1.91 0.84
N LEU A 68 -4.20 2.14 1.71
CA LEU A 68 -2.79 2.27 1.28
C LEU A 68 -2.12 0.90 1.19
N GLY A 69 -2.32 0.06 2.22
CA GLY A 69 -1.63 -1.22 2.36
C GLY A 69 -1.77 -2.11 1.14
N HIS A 70 -2.98 -2.25 0.58
CA HIS A 70 -3.19 -3.18 -0.54
C HIS A 70 -2.48 -2.72 -1.82
N VAL A 71 -2.33 -1.41 -2.03
CA VAL A 71 -1.55 -0.85 -3.12
C VAL A 71 -0.06 -1.08 -2.88
N GLY A 72 0.40 -0.85 -1.65
CA GLY A 72 1.78 -1.11 -1.23
C GLY A 72 2.18 -2.58 -1.39
N CYS A 73 1.31 -3.52 -1.01
CA CYS A 73 1.53 -4.95 -1.23
C CYS A 73 1.70 -5.29 -2.71
N GLN A 74 0.81 -4.80 -3.58
CA GLN A 74 0.91 -5.01 -5.02
C GLN A 74 2.22 -4.46 -5.59
N TYR A 75 2.63 -3.26 -5.17
CA TYR A 75 3.89 -2.66 -5.61
C TYR A 75 5.09 -3.44 -5.10
N ALA A 76 5.09 -3.87 -3.84
CA ALA A 76 6.17 -4.68 -3.28
C ALA A 76 6.32 -6.01 -4.03
N LYS A 77 5.21 -6.70 -4.34
CA LYS A 77 5.23 -7.91 -5.17
C LYS A 77 5.74 -7.64 -6.57
N ALA A 78 5.30 -6.57 -7.23
CA ALA A 78 5.78 -6.17 -8.55
C ALA A 78 7.27 -5.78 -8.57
N MET A 79 7.80 -5.27 -7.45
CA MET A 79 9.23 -5.00 -7.24
C MET A 79 10.06 -6.26 -6.92
N GLY A 80 9.43 -7.43 -6.85
CA GLY A 80 10.08 -8.70 -6.53
C GLY A 80 10.39 -8.87 -5.05
N LEU A 81 9.77 -8.08 -4.17
CA LEU A 81 9.92 -8.22 -2.72
C LEU A 81 9.03 -9.35 -2.18
N ARG A 82 9.44 -9.88 -1.03
CA ARG A 82 8.62 -10.78 -0.22
C ARG A 82 7.85 -9.94 0.80
N VAL A 83 6.56 -10.22 0.97
CA VAL A 83 5.63 -9.38 1.71
C VAL A 83 5.03 -10.15 2.88
N VAL A 84 5.29 -9.67 4.09
CA VAL A 84 4.52 -10.04 5.28
C VAL A 84 3.37 -9.05 5.44
N ALA A 85 2.14 -9.52 5.19
CA ALA A 85 0.94 -8.73 5.42
C ALA A 85 0.58 -8.75 6.91
N VAL A 86 0.52 -7.58 7.54
CA VAL A 86 0.15 -7.45 8.96
C VAL A 86 -1.22 -6.77 9.04
N ASP A 87 -2.24 -7.55 9.42
CA ASP A 87 -3.63 -7.09 9.50
C ASP A 87 -4.42 -7.99 10.48
N PHE A 88 -5.76 -8.02 10.43
CA PHE A 88 -6.55 -8.88 11.30
C PHE A 88 -7.78 -9.52 10.61
N GLY A 89 -8.11 -10.74 11.02
CA GLY A 89 -9.31 -11.45 10.59
C GLY A 89 -9.17 -12.25 9.30
N GLU A 90 -9.98 -13.31 9.19
CA GLU A 90 -9.87 -14.33 8.15
C GLU A 90 -10.13 -13.80 6.73
N GLU A 91 -11.09 -12.89 6.55
CA GLU A 91 -11.36 -12.29 5.24
C GLU A 91 -10.14 -11.54 4.70
N LYS A 92 -9.47 -10.77 5.56
CA LYS A 92 -8.25 -10.05 5.20
C LYS A 92 -7.07 -10.98 5.00
N ARG A 93 -7.00 -12.07 5.77
CA ARG A 93 -6.00 -13.13 5.56
C ARG A 93 -6.16 -13.76 4.17
N ASP A 94 -7.38 -14.12 3.80
CA ASP A 94 -7.68 -14.66 2.47
C ASP A 94 -7.34 -13.65 1.38
N TYR A 95 -7.78 -12.41 1.52
CA TYR A 95 -7.47 -11.34 0.57
C TYR A 95 -5.95 -11.14 0.40
N ALA A 96 -5.19 -11.08 1.50
CA ALA A 96 -3.74 -10.91 1.46
C ALA A 96 -3.03 -12.07 0.74
N LEU A 97 -3.33 -13.32 1.13
CA LEU A 97 -2.60 -14.49 0.62
C LEU A 97 -3.09 -14.90 -0.77
N ASN A 98 -4.40 -14.91 -0.98
CA ASN A 98 -5.00 -15.47 -2.19
C ASN A 98 -5.26 -14.43 -3.28
N THR A 99 -5.53 -13.17 -2.92
CA THR A 99 -5.76 -12.10 -3.92
C THR A 99 -4.50 -11.28 -4.17
N LEU A 100 -3.92 -10.69 -3.12
CA LEU A 100 -2.73 -9.85 -3.23
C LEU A 100 -1.42 -10.65 -3.42
N LYS A 101 -1.46 -11.96 -3.16
CA LYS A 101 -0.30 -12.88 -3.25
C LYS A 101 0.85 -12.46 -2.32
N CYS A 102 0.52 -11.94 -1.15
CA CYS A 102 1.49 -11.76 -0.07
C CYS A 102 2.05 -13.12 0.38
N ASP A 103 3.31 -13.14 0.81
CA ASP A 103 4.03 -14.38 1.13
C ASP A 103 3.70 -14.90 2.52
N ALA A 104 3.30 -14.01 3.44
CA ALA A 104 2.86 -14.37 4.78
C ALA A 104 1.81 -13.40 5.31
N PHE A 105 1.08 -13.82 6.36
CA PHE A 105 0.10 -13.01 7.07
C PHE A 105 0.30 -13.12 8.58
N VAL A 106 0.29 -11.99 9.28
CA VAL A 106 0.37 -11.89 10.74
C VAL A 106 -0.89 -11.20 11.26
N ASP A 107 -1.69 -11.95 12.02
CA ASP A 107 -2.86 -11.40 12.71
C ASP A 107 -2.44 -10.59 13.95
N VAL A 108 -2.92 -9.35 14.07
CA VAL A 108 -2.64 -8.42 15.18
C VAL A 108 -3.76 -8.34 16.23
N LYS A 109 -4.94 -8.91 15.98
CA LYS A 109 -6.10 -8.76 16.86
C LYS A 109 -5.85 -9.43 18.21
N GLY A 110 -5.92 -8.64 19.27
CA GLY A 110 -5.73 -9.11 20.65
C GLY A 110 -4.29 -9.50 20.99
N LYS A 111 -3.32 -9.12 20.15
CA LYS A 111 -1.90 -9.40 20.38
C LYS A 111 -1.15 -8.16 20.88
N SER A 112 -0.15 -8.39 21.71
CA SER A 112 0.83 -7.37 22.10
C SER A 112 1.80 -7.07 20.96
N ASN A 113 2.52 -5.94 21.08
CA ASN A 113 3.54 -5.57 20.09
C ASN A 113 4.64 -6.62 19.98
N ASP A 114 5.06 -7.23 21.09
CA ASP A 114 6.11 -8.25 21.09
C ASP A 114 5.69 -9.51 20.33
N GLU A 115 4.43 -9.93 20.49
CA GLU A 115 3.87 -11.05 19.73
C GLU A 115 3.77 -10.76 18.24
N VAL A 116 3.40 -9.53 17.86
CA VAL A 116 3.36 -9.12 16.45
C VAL A 116 4.77 -9.10 15.85
N VAL A 117 5.75 -8.52 16.56
CA VAL A 117 7.15 -8.48 16.13
C VAL A 117 7.72 -9.90 15.99
N ALA A 118 7.44 -10.79 16.95
CA ALA A 118 7.85 -12.19 16.87
C ALA A 118 7.21 -12.90 15.66
N GLY A 119 5.92 -12.66 15.41
CA GLY A 119 5.22 -13.21 14.26
C GLY A 119 5.79 -12.74 12.92
N VAL A 120 6.15 -11.46 12.81
CA VAL A 120 6.78 -10.91 11.59
C VAL A 120 8.17 -11.51 11.37
N LYS A 121 8.99 -11.65 12.42
CA LYS A 121 10.31 -12.29 12.33
C LYS A 121 10.19 -13.74 11.87
N ALA A 122 9.34 -14.53 12.53
CA ALA A 122 9.11 -15.93 12.18
C ALA A 122 8.58 -16.13 10.75
N ALA A 123 7.83 -15.16 10.21
CA ALA A 123 7.36 -15.19 8.84
C ALA A 123 8.44 -14.82 7.81
N ALA A 124 9.48 -14.09 8.23
CA ALA A 124 10.53 -13.55 7.39
C ALA A 124 11.87 -14.32 7.47
N ASP A 125 11.97 -15.30 8.38
CA ASP A 125 13.08 -16.26 8.47
C ASP A 125 13.11 -17.20 7.24
#